data_AF-A0A961V1J2-F1
#
_entry.id   AF-A0A961V1J2-F1
#
_cell.length_a   1.000
_cell.length_b   1.000
_cell.length_c   1.000
_cell.angle_alpha   90.00
_cell.angle_beta   90.00
_cell.angle_gamma   90.00
#
_symmetry.space_group_name_H-M   'P 1'
#
loop_
_entity.id
_entity.type
_entity.pdbx_description
1 polymer ?
#
loop_
_entity_poly.entity_id
_entity_poly.type
_entity_poly.pdbx_seq_one_letter_code
_entity_poly.pdbx_strand_id
1 'polypeptide(L)' 'MTDNVTLNAGKPWTLTAVEKLQELWKDGVQPALIGQAIGRPEDEVRAKAAELKLPQHVESPG' A
#
# COMPACT_ATOMS: atom_id res chain seq x y z
N MET A 1 11.12 -26.43 6.10
CA MET A 1 11.45 -25.89 4.77
C MET A 1 10.41 -24.83 4.47
N THR A 2 10.87 -23.71 3.94
CA THR A 2 10.16 -22.45 3.70
C THR A 2 8.93 -22.60 2.82
N ASP A 3 7.74 -22.44 3.40
CA ASP A 3 6.53 -22.12 2.65
C ASP A 3 6.60 -20.64 2.29
N ASN A 4 7.37 -20.33 1.24
CA ASN A 4 7.39 -19.03 0.59
C ASN A 4 6.06 -18.87 -0.15
N VAL A 5 5.01 -18.55 0.61
CA VAL A 5 3.67 -18.33 0.09
C VAL A 5 3.66 -16.98 -0.62
N THR A 6 4.13 -16.99 -1.86
CA THR A 6 3.96 -15.89 -2.83
C THR A 6 2.49 -15.86 -3.26
N LEU A 7 1.59 -15.52 -2.33
CA LEU A 7 0.16 -15.34 -2.62
C LEU A 7 -0.03 -13.98 -3.31
N ASN A 8 0.55 -13.82 -4.50
CA ASN A 8 0.15 -12.78 -5.46
C ASN A 8 -1.21 -13.14 -6.09
N ALA A 9 -2.19 -13.56 -5.27
CA ALA A 9 -3.57 -13.72 -5.68
C ALA A 9 -4.44 -12.61 -5.08
N GLY A 10 -3.86 -11.42 -4.88
CA GLY A 10 -4.62 -10.19 -4.66
C GLY A 10 -5.31 -9.78 -5.95
N LYS A 11 -6.50 -9.20 -5.85
CA LYS A 11 -7.24 -8.62 -7.00
C LYS A 11 -6.32 -7.74 -7.86
N PRO A 12 -6.58 -7.51 -9.16
CA PRO A 12 -5.82 -6.52 -9.91
C PRO A 12 -5.91 -5.13 -9.23
N TRP A 13 -4.80 -4.40 -9.19
CA TRP A 13 -4.80 -3.00 -8.76
C TRP A 13 -5.59 -2.18 -9.78
N THR A 14 -6.75 -1.66 -9.38
CA THR A 14 -7.51 -0.73 -10.22
C THR A 14 -6.89 0.66 -10.17
N LEU A 15 -7.12 1.45 -11.22
CA LEU A 15 -6.70 2.87 -11.26
C LEU A 15 -7.15 3.61 -10.01
N THR A 16 -8.42 3.48 -9.62
CA THR A 16 -8.97 4.10 -8.42
C THR A 16 -8.27 3.68 -7.12
N ALA A 17 -7.86 2.41 -6.99
CA ALA A 17 -7.13 1.96 -5.81
C ALA A 17 -5.71 2.52 -5.77
N VAL A 18 -5.06 2.65 -6.93
CA VAL A 18 -3.74 3.28 -7.06
C VAL A 18 -3.82 4.78 -6.75
N GLU A 19 -4.80 5.49 -7.32
CA GLU A 19 -5.03 6.91 -7.07
C GLU A 19 -5.26 7.18 -5.58
N LYS A 20 -6.11 6.38 -4.93
CA LYS A 20 -6.39 6.52 -3.50
C LYS A 20 -5.20 6.18 -2.61
N LEU A 21 -4.39 5.19 -2.99
CA LEU A 21 -3.12 4.93 -2.32
C LEU A 21 -2.20 6.14 -2.41
N GLN A 22 -2.05 6.74 -3.59
CA GLN A 22 -1.17 7.89 -3.78
C GLN A 22 -1.65 9.12 -2.99
N GLU A 23 -2.95 9.38 -2.97
CA GLU A 23 -3.55 10.50 -2.22
C GLU A 23 -3.27 10.35 -0.72
N LEU A 24 -3.66 9.22 -0.14
CA LEU A 24 -3.51 8.96 1.29
C LEU A 24 -2.03 8.87 1.71
N TRP A 25 -1.17 8.32 0.85
CA TRP A 25 0.27 8.26 1.12
C TRP A 25 0.91 9.65 1.14
N LYS A 26 0.49 10.55 0.25
CA LYS A 26 0.95 11.95 0.25
C LYS A 26 0.44 12.73 1.47
N ASP A 27 -0.73 12.36 1.98
CA ASP A 27 -1.31 12.92 3.20
C ASP A 27 -0.62 12.38 4.47
N GLY A 28 0.31 11.41 4.35
CA GLY A 28 1.02 10.81 5.48
C GLY A 28 0.18 9.79 6.26
N VAL A 29 -0.86 9.25 5.62
CA VAL A 29 -1.74 8.24 6.21
C VAL A 29 -1.00 6.91 6.29
N GLN A 30 -1.04 6.30 7.47
CA GLN A 30 -0.37 5.03 7.71
C GLN A 30 -0.83 3.93 6.73
N PRO A 31 0.10 3.10 6.21
CA PRO A 31 -0.21 2.03 5.26
C PRO A 31 -1.34 1.08 5.71
N ALA A 32 -1.46 0.79 7.01
CA ALA A 32 -2.57 0.02 7.59
C ALA A 32 -3.95 0.65 7.32
N LEU A 33 -4.06 1.97 7.44
CA LEU A 33 -5.30 2.72 7.22
C LEU A 33 -5.61 2.83 5.72
N ILE A 34 -4.58 3.04 4.90
CA ILE A 34 -4.73 3.01 3.44
C ILE A 34 -5.27 1.64 3.00
N GLY A 35 -4.68 0.57 3.51
CA GLY A 35 -5.10 -0.80 3.23
C GLY A 35 -6.56 -1.04 3.60
N GLN A 36 -6.98 -0.61 4.78
CA GLN A 36 -8.39 -0.65 5.20
C GLN A 36 -9.30 0.14 4.26
N ALA A 37 -8.88 1.31 3.80
CA ALA A 37 -9.69 2.17 2.92
C ALA A 37 -9.87 1.60 1.50
N ILE A 38 -8.89 0.84 0.98
CA ILE A 38 -8.94 0.25 -0.36
C ILE A 38 -9.19 -1.28 -0.35
N GLY A 39 -9.41 -1.86 0.83
CA GLY A 39 -9.66 -3.30 1.02
C GLY A 39 -8.46 -4.19 0.68
N ARG A 40 -7.24 -3.73 1.00
CA ARG A 40 -5.96 -4.42 0.76
C ARG A 40 -5.19 -4.62 2.07
N PRO A 41 -4.39 -5.69 2.17
CA PRO A 41 -3.45 -5.83 3.27
C PRO A 41 -2.36 -4.76 3.21
N GLU A 42 -1.85 -4.36 4.38
CA GLU A 42 -0.80 -3.34 4.51
C GLU A 42 0.44 -3.67 3.66
N ASP A 43 0.84 -4.94 3.63
CA ASP A 43 2.02 -5.39 2.90
C ASP A 43 1.90 -5.10 1.39
N GLU A 44 0.72 -5.33 0.80
CA GLU A 44 0.46 -4.98 -0.60
C GLU A 44 0.48 -3.46 -0.81
N VAL A 45 0.00 -2.66 0.15
CA VAL A 45 0.06 -1.19 0.06
C VAL A 45 1.50 -0.71 0.06
N ARG A 46 2.34 -1.23 0.95
CA ARG A 46 3.77 -0.88 1.02
C ARG A 46 4.52 -1.31 -0.23
N ALA A 47 4.29 -2.54 -0.68
CA ALA A 47 4.85 -3.04 -1.94
C ALA A 47 4.44 -2.14 -3.11
N LYS A 48 3.16 -1.77 -3.19
CA LYS A 48 2.67 -0.91 -4.27
C LYS A 48 3.23 0.51 -4.22
N ALA A 49 3.31 1.09 -3.03
CA ALA A 49 3.94 2.40 -2.84
C ALA A 49 5.41 2.39 -3.26
N ALA A 50 6.14 1.31 -2.95
CA ALA A 50 7.51 1.10 -3.38
C ALA A 50 7.63 0.94 -4.91
N GLU A 51 6.73 0.17 -5.55
CA GLU A 51 6.66 0.05 -7.02
C GLU A 51 6.41 1.41 -7.69
N LEU A 52 5.54 2.23 -7.10
CA LEU A 52 5.21 3.57 -7.57
C LEU A 52 6.28 4.62 -7.26
N LYS A 53 7.36 4.22 -6.57
CA LYS A 53 8.45 5.10 -6.12
C LYS A 53 7.93 6.32 -5.35
N LEU A 54 6.90 6.11 -4.53
CA LEU A 54 6.42 7.17 -3.64
C LEU A 54 7.50 7.50 -2.61
N PRO A 55 7.61 8.77 -2.17
CA PRO A 55 8.58 9.16 -1.15
C PRO A 55 8.41 8.24 0.06
N GLN A 56 9.53 7.87 0.70
CA GLN A 56 9.46 7.06 1.93
C GLN A 56 8.47 7.74 2.87
N HIS A 57 7.49 6.96 3.34
CA HIS A 57 6.48 7.41 4.28
C HIS A 57 7.20 7.84 5.55
N VAL A 58 7.64 9.10 5.58
CA VAL A 58 8.08 9.77 6.78
C VAL A 58 6.81 10.02 7.54
N GLU A 59 6.54 9.16 8.51
CA GLU A 59 5.59 9.45 9.57
C GLU A 59 6.04 10.78 10.16
N SER A 60 5.41 11.89 9.74
CA SER A 60 5.70 13.18 10.33
C SER A 60 5.44 13.03 11.83
N PRO A 61 6.46 13.19 12.70
CA PRO A 61 6.24 13.21 14.12
C PRO A 61 5.46 14.50 14.41
N GLY A 62 4.13 14.38 14.46
CA GLY A 62 3.25 15.40 15.01
C GLY A 62 3.42 15.48 16.51
#